data_AF-A0A4Y7KWE4-F1
#
_entry.id   AF-A0A4Y7KWE4-F1
#
_cell.length_a   1.000
_cell.length_b   1.000
_cell.length_c   1.000
_cell.angle_alpha   90.00
_cell.angle_beta   90.00
_cell.angle_gamma   90.00
#
_symmetry.space_group_name_H-M   'P 1'
#
loop_
_entity.id
_entity.type
_entity.pdbx_description
1 polymer ?
#
loop_
_entity_poly.entity_id
_entity_poly.type
_entity_poly.pdbx_seq_one_letter_code
_entity_poly.pdbx_strand_id
1 'polypeptide(L)'
;MMGKKRSDGWEREPFDTLSGNTREILQKFTVDLPNKHGRGGQSVLRFARLRTEKCHNYVRKTAELARQFYINSATSQPSVSGLIIAGENGFNQAIKFSSEILANVKLVQETRLIGKYFQEIEQDTGKKYVSGVKDTLKALETGAVNCVGKSGYQPIRSEE
;
A
#
# COMPACT_ATOMS: atom_id res chain seq x y z
N MET A 1 23.58 25.34 35.04
CA MET A 1 23.11 23.96 35.29
C MET A 1 22.82 23.31 33.95
N MET A 2 23.60 22.27 33.59
CA MET A 2 23.57 21.60 32.29
C MET A 2 22.25 20.82 32.15
N GLY A 3 21.41 21.20 31.18
CA GLY A 3 20.22 20.42 30.83
C GLY A 3 20.63 19.01 30.38
N LYS A 4 20.16 17.99 31.12
CA LYS A 4 20.33 16.58 30.76
C LYS A 4 19.80 16.38 29.33
N LYS A 5 20.69 16.12 28.37
CA LYS A 5 20.29 15.55 27.07
C LYS A 5 19.65 14.21 27.38
N ARG A 6 18.34 14.13 27.20
CA ARG A 6 17.59 12.88 27.31
C ARG A 6 18.27 11.88 26.37
N SER A 7 18.48 10.67 26.88
CA SER A 7 18.88 9.52 26.09
C SER A 7 17.69 9.16 25.20
N ASP A 8 17.50 9.93 24.14
CA ASP A 8 16.34 9.79 23.27
C ASP A 8 16.56 8.55 22.38
N GLY A 9 16.14 7.39 22.92
CA GLY A 9 15.82 6.25 22.09
C GLY A 9 14.80 6.71 21.07
N TRP A 10 15.07 6.47 19.78
CA TRP A 10 14.14 6.86 18.73
C TRP A 10 12.95 5.89 18.80
N GLU A 11 11.84 6.35 19.40
CA GLU A 11 10.57 5.67 19.25
C GLU A 11 10.17 5.75 17.77
N ARG A 12 10.02 4.59 17.12
CA ARG A 12 9.56 4.53 15.74
C ARG A 12 8.22 3.84 15.73
N GLU A 13 7.30 4.38 14.94
CA GLU A 13 6.04 3.74 14.54
C GLU A 13 6.24 3.19 13.12
N PRO A 14 6.71 1.93 12.97
CA PRO A 14 7.14 1.41 11.66
C PRO A 14 6.00 0.85 10.80
N PHE A 15 4.83 0.53 11.38
CA PHE A 15 3.77 -0.17 10.67
C PHE A 15 2.39 0.41 10.95
N ASP A 16 1.81 0.97 9.91
CA ASP A 16 0.46 1.49 9.88
C ASP A 16 -0.26 0.99 8.62
N THR A 17 -1.56 0.76 8.75
CA THR A 17 -2.47 0.51 7.62
C THR A 17 -3.35 1.74 7.40
N LEU A 18 -3.52 2.09 6.12
CA LEU A 18 -4.44 3.14 5.70
C LEU A 18 -5.58 2.50 4.90
N SER A 19 -6.81 2.65 5.38
CA SER A 19 -8.02 2.21 4.68
C SER A 19 -8.97 3.39 4.55
N GLY A 20 -9.16 3.88 3.32
CA GLY A 20 -9.94 5.10 3.08
C GLY A 20 -9.37 6.28 3.86
N ASN A 21 -10.14 6.82 4.80
CA ASN A 21 -9.77 7.97 5.64
C ASN A 21 -9.26 7.56 7.04
N THR A 22 -9.33 6.28 7.39
CA THR A 22 -8.93 5.80 8.72
C THR A 22 -7.53 5.21 8.68
N ARG A 23 -6.69 5.68 9.60
CA ARG A 23 -5.36 5.12 9.86
C ARG A 23 -5.42 4.21 11.09
N GLU A 24 -4.79 3.06 10.98
CA GLU A 24 -4.63 2.12 12.09
C GLU A 24 -3.15 1.86 12.32
N ILE A 25 -2.71 2.04 13.56
CA ILE A 25 -1.33 1.79 13.96
C ILE A 25 -1.25 0.33 14.41
N LEU A 26 -0.44 -0.47 13.71
CA LEU A 26 -0.34 -1.91 13.97
C LEU A 26 0.64 -2.20 15.11
N GLN A 27 1.88 -1.70 14.99
CA GLN A 27 2.94 -2.02 15.94
C GLN A 27 3.97 -0.90 16.05
N LYS A 28 4.34 -0.61 17.30
CA LYS A 28 5.44 0.30 17.66
C LYS A 28 6.59 -0.50 18.27
N PHE A 29 7.82 -0.17 17.90
CA PHE A 29 8.98 -0.68 18.64
C PHE A 29 10.15 0.30 18.55
N THR A 30 10.92 0.35 19.63
CA THR A 30 12.04 1.27 19.78
C THR A 30 13.34 0.57 19.40
N VAL A 31 14.26 1.30 18.79
CA VAL A 31 15.64 0.81 18.59
C VAL A 31 16.62 1.88 19.06
N ASP A 32 17.43 1.49 20.04
CA ASP A 32 18.51 2.32 20.55
C ASP A 32 19.73 2.22 19.62
N LEU A 33 19.79 3.13 18.64
CA LEU A 33 20.99 3.28 17.83
C LEU A 33 22.03 4.14 18.56
N PRO A 34 23.31 3.69 18.64
CA PRO A 34 24.36 4.46 19.28
C PRO A 34 24.71 5.70 18.42
N ASN A 35 24.69 6.87 19.05
CA ASN A 35 24.98 8.17 18.43
C ASN A 35 26.26 8.18 17.61
N LYS A 36 26.26 8.88 16.46
CA LYS A 36 27.45 9.08 15.60
C LYS A 36 28.56 9.77 16.41
N HIS A 37 29.71 9.12 16.57
CA HIS A 37 30.83 9.70 17.30
C HIS A 37 31.52 10.74 16.41
N GLY A 38 31.65 11.97 16.93
CA GLY A 38 32.21 13.11 16.20
C GLY A 38 33.69 13.40 16.47
N ARG A 39 34.36 12.65 17.34
CA ARG A 39 35.80 12.81 17.65
C ARG A 39 36.55 11.51 17.38
N GLY A 40 37.64 11.61 16.61
CA GLY A 40 38.47 10.49 16.19
C GLY A 40 39.12 9.77 17.38
N GLY A 41 39.17 8.44 17.33
CA GLY A 41 39.76 7.59 18.35
C GLY A 41 39.85 6.13 17.89
N GLN A 42 40.65 5.32 18.58
CA GLN A 42 40.88 3.91 18.23
C GLN A 42 39.60 3.07 18.15
N SER A 43 38.59 3.44 18.93
CA SER A 43 37.29 2.74 18.99
C SER A 43 36.30 3.17 17.90
N VAL A 44 36.61 4.16 17.05
CA VAL A 44 35.69 4.68 16.02
C VAL A 44 35.24 3.58 15.05
N LEU A 45 36.16 2.72 14.58
CA LEU A 45 35.85 1.63 13.66
C LEU A 45 34.93 0.58 14.32
N ARG A 46 35.20 0.23 15.59
CA ARG A 46 34.35 -0.68 16.38
C ARG A 46 32.93 -0.12 16.53
N PHE A 47 32.79 1.17 16.84
CA PHE A 47 31.47 1.80 16.96
C PHE A 47 30.77 1.99 15.62
N ALA A 48 31.50 2.18 14.53
CA ALA A 48 30.95 2.17 13.18
C ALA A 48 30.36 0.79 12.85
N ARG A 49 31.09 -0.29 13.14
CA ARG A 49 30.61 -1.67 12.96
C ARG A 49 29.38 -1.99 13.82
N LEU A 50 29.38 -1.57 15.09
CA LEU A 50 28.20 -1.73 15.96
C LEU A 50 26.97 -0.98 15.44
N ARG A 51 27.14 0.17 14.76
CA ARG A 51 26.03 0.87 14.10
C ARG A 51 25.53 0.09 12.90
N THR A 52 26.42 -0.38 12.02
CA THR A 52 26.01 -1.15 10.84
C THR A 52 25.31 -2.45 11.23
N GLU A 53 25.79 -3.14 12.26
CA GLU A 53 25.15 -4.35 12.80
C GLU A 53 23.75 -4.03 13.38
N LYS A 54 23.62 -2.98 14.18
CA LYS A 54 22.30 -2.56 14.70
C LYS A 54 21.34 -2.11 13.61
N CYS A 55 21.80 -1.38 12.59
CA CYS A 55 21.00 -1.03 11.42
C CYS A 55 20.53 -2.26 10.67
N HIS A 56 21.41 -3.24 10.45
CA HIS A 56 21.07 -4.49 9.80
C HIS A 56 20.02 -5.27 10.61
N ASN A 57 20.19 -5.36 11.93
CA ASN A 57 19.23 -6.01 12.81
C ASN A 57 17.87 -5.30 12.80
N TYR A 58 17.86 -3.96 12.76
CA TYR A 58 16.63 -3.19 12.63
C TYR A 58 15.91 -3.51 11.32
N VAL A 59 16.61 -3.42 10.19
CA VAL A 59 16.01 -3.69 8.87
C VAL A 59 15.49 -5.13 8.78
N ARG A 60 16.24 -6.10 9.32
CA ARG A 60 15.81 -7.50 9.39
C ARG A 60 14.52 -7.67 10.19
N LYS A 61 14.48 -7.13 11.40
CA LYS A 61 13.30 -7.20 12.27
C LYS A 61 12.09 -6.49 11.64
N THR A 62 12.30 -5.35 11.00
CA THR A 62 11.26 -4.64 10.24
C THR A 62 10.75 -5.49 9.07
N ALA A 63 11.62 -6.14 8.31
CA ALA A 63 11.20 -7.00 7.20
C ALA A 63 10.40 -8.23 7.68
N GLU A 64 10.78 -8.83 8.80
CA GLU A 64 10.07 -9.97 9.39
C GLU A 64 8.66 -9.57 9.86
N LEU A 65 8.53 -8.44 10.55
CA LEU A 65 7.23 -7.92 11.00
C LEU A 65 6.36 -7.48 9.81
N ALA A 66 6.93 -6.82 8.81
CA ALA A 66 6.22 -6.45 7.60
C ALA A 66 5.62 -7.67 6.89
N ARG A 67 6.37 -8.78 6.84
CA ARG A 67 5.88 -10.04 6.28
C ARG A 67 4.71 -10.59 7.09
N GLN A 68 4.77 -10.56 8.41
CA GLN A 68 3.70 -11.07 9.27
C GLN A 68 2.39 -10.29 9.11
N PHE A 69 2.46 -8.96 8.96
CA PHE A 69 1.27 -8.12 8.84
C PHE A 69 0.72 -8.03 7.43
N TYR A 70 1.58 -7.89 6.42
CA TYR A 70 1.13 -7.58 5.06
C TYR A 70 1.00 -8.81 4.16
N ILE A 71 1.58 -9.95 4.52
CA ILE A 71 1.48 -11.19 3.75
C ILE A 71 0.67 -12.21 4.56
N ASN A 72 -0.43 -12.68 3.99
CA ASN A 72 -1.20 -13.76 4.59
C ASN A 72 -0.46 -15.09 4.38
N SER A 73 -0.23 -15.84 5.45
CA SER A 73 0.47 -17.14 5.41
C SER A 73 -0.28 -18.21 4.63
N ALA A 74 -1.61 -18.16 4.58
CA ALA A 74 -2.43 -19.17 3.92
C ALA A 74 -2.44 -19.02 2.39
N THR A 75 -2.58 -17.80 1.89
CA THR A 75 -2.72 -17.53 0.45
C THR A 75 -1.39 -17.12 -0.19
N SER A 76 -0.36 -16.83 0.61
CA SER A 76 0.92 -16.23 0.16
C SER A 76 0.75 -14.97 -0.69
N GLN A 77 -0.39 -14.28 -0.54
CA GLN A 77 -0.74 -13.06 -1.24
C GLN A 77 -0.68 -11.86 -0.29
N PRO A 78 -0.31 -10.66 -0.78
CA PRO A 78 -0.34 -9.45 0.02
C PRO A 78 -1.79 -9.06 0.34
N SER A 79 -2.05 -8.70 1.59
CA SER A 79 -3.36 -8.21 2.05
C SER A 79 -3.61 -6.74 1.64
N VAL A 80 -2.54 -5.99 1.35
CA VAL A 80 -2.59 -4.57 1.03
C VAL A 80 -2.46 -4.30 -0.47
N SER A 81 -3.15 -3.27 -0.96
CA SER A 81 -3.14 -2.84 -2.36
C SER A 81 -1.87 -2.08 -2.75
N GLY A 82 -1.13 -1.54 -1.77
CA GLY A 82 0.10 -0.80 -1.98
C GLY A 82 0.93 -0.71 -0.70
N LEU A 83 2.23 -0.46 -0.86
CA LEU A 83 3.20 -0.29 0.21
C LEU A 83 3.87 1.08 0.07
N ILE A 84 3.89 1.85 1.16
CA ILE A 84 4.52 3.17 1.22
C ILE A 84 5.60 3.11 2.28
N ILE A 85 6.83 3.47 1.90
CA ILE A 85 7.97 3.55 2.83
C ILE A 85 8.28 5.02 3.01
N ALA A 86 8.06 5.54 4.21
CA ALA A 86 8.29 6.93 4.55
C ALA A 86 9.00 7.07 5.91
N GLY A 87 9.77 8.14 6.07
CA GLY A 87 10.35 8.50 7.36
C GLY A 87 9.33 9.20 8.27
N GLU A 88 9.69 9.33 9.56
CA GLU A 88 8.84 9.86 10.65
C GLU A 88 8.17 11.22 10.32
N ASN A 89 8.90 12.17 9.73
CA ASN A 89 8.35 13.47 9.33
C ASN A 89 7.76 13.47 7.92
N GLY A 90 8.02 12.43 7.14
CA GLY A 90 7.57 12.29 5.76
C GLY A 90 6.25 11.53 5.65
N PHE A 91 5.76 10.88 6.70
CA PHE A 91 4.61 9.98 6.63
C PHE A 91 3.31 10.70 6.22
N ASN A 92 2.98 11.82 6.88
CA ASN A 92 1.79 12.61 6.54
C ASN A 92 1.88 13.22 5.13
N GLN A 93 3.09 13.54 4.65
CA GLN A 93 3.30 14.03 3.29
C GLN A 93 3.18 12.89 2.27
N ALA A 94 3.77 11.74 2.57
CA ALA A 94 3.69 10.54 1.75
C ALA A 94 2.24 10.08 1.58
N ILE A 95 1.41 10.14 2.62
CA ILE A 95 -0.02 9.87 2.52
C ILE A 95 -0.67 10.80 1.49
N LYS A 96 -0.42 12.12 1.58
CA LYS A 96 -0.99 13.10 0.65
C LYS A 96 -0.59 12.82 -0.80
N PHE A 97 0.70 12.63 -1.06
CA PHE A 97 1.19 12.30 -2.41
C PHE A 97 0.71 10.94 -2.91
N SER A 98 0.63 9.95 -2.01
CA SER A 98 0.16 8.61 -2.37
C SER A 98 -1.33 8.57 -2.68
N SER A 99 -2.14 9.47 -2.12
CA SER A 99 -3.58 9.48 -2.36
C SER A 99 -3.91 9.69 -3.83
N GLU A 100 -3.16 10.58 -4.49
CA GLU A 100 -3.28 10.83 -5.93
C GLU A 100 -2.82 9.63 -6.76
N ILE A 101 -1.67 9.05 -6.43
CA ILE A 101 -1.13 7.88 -7.14
C ILE A 101 -2.05 6.67 -7.00
N LEU A 102 -2.57 6.41 -5.79
CA LEU A 102 -3.46 5.29 -5.51
C LEU A 102 -4.84 5.46 -6.16
N ALA A 103 -5.34 6.69 -6.28
CA ALA A 103 -6.54 6.98 -7.06
C ALA A 103 -6.33 6.65 -8.54
N ASN A 104 -5.17 7.02 -9.09
CA ASN A 104 -4.81 6.71 -10.46
C ASN A 104 -4.68 5.20 -10.72
N VAL A 105 -4.23 4.39 -9.77
CA VAL A 105 -4.13 2.93 -9.96
C VAL A 105 -5.51 2.28 -10.20
N LYS A 106 -6.57 2.73 -9.50
CA LYS A 106 -7.93 2.23 -9.75
C LYS A 106 -8.43 2.63 -11.14
N LEU A 107 -8.21 3.88 -11.53
CA LEU A 107 -8.58 4.38 -12.86
C LEU A 107 -7.81 3.67 -13.98
N VAL A 108 -6.53 3.36 -13.77
CA VAL A 108 -5.72 2.59 -14.73
C VAL A 108 -6.24 1.15 -14.87
N GLN A 109 -6.68 0.53 -13.78
CA GLN A 109 -7.29 -0.81 -13.85
C GLN A 109 -8.63 -0.78 -14.60
N GLU A 110 -9.47 0.21 -14.32
CA GLU A 110 -10.77 0.37 -14.99
C GLU A 110 -10.61 0.68 -16.48
N THR A 111 -9.76 1.65 -16.84
CA THR A 111 -9.47 1.98 -18.24
C THR A 111 -8.86 0.80 -19.00
N ARG A 112 -8.00 0.00 -18.36
CA ARG A 112 -7.50 -1.25 -18.96
C ARG A 112 -8.60 -2.28 -19.19
N LEU A 113 -9.54 -2.40 -18.26
CA LEU A 113 -10.66 -3.34 -18.38
C LEU A 113 -11.64 -2.91 -19.47
N ILE A 114 -11.94 -1.62 -19.54
CA ILE A 114 -12.74 -1.01 -20.61
C ILE A 114 -12.03 -1.13 -21.97
N GLY A 115 -10.71 -0.90 -22.03
CA GLY A 115 -9.93 -1.08 -23.25
C GLY A 115 -9.95 -2.51 -23.77
N LYS A 116 -9.85 -3.51 -22.88
CA LYS A 116 -10.03 -4.92 -23.23
C LYS A 116 -11.43 -5.21 -23.76
N TYR A 117 -12.46 -4.64 -23.12
CA TYR A 117 -13.85 -4.78 -23.56
C TYR A 117 -14.08 -4.17 -24.96
N PHE A 118 -13.55 -2.98 -25.24
CA PHE A 118 -13.65 -2.38 -26.57
C PHE A 118 -12.89 -3.17 -27.64
N GLN A 119 -11.70 -3.71 -27.33
CA GLN A 119 -11.01 -4.63 -28.22
C GLN A 119 -11.82 -5.88 -28.55
N GLU A 120 -12.53 -6.45 -27.56
CA GLU A 120 -13.41 -7.60 -27.77
C GLU A 120 -14.62 -7.27 -28.66
N ILE A 121 -15.12 -6.02 -28.60
CA ILE A 121 -16.16 -5.53 -29.51
C ILE A 121 -15.62 -5.36 -30.93
N GLU A 122 -14.45 -4.73 -31.09
CA GLU A 122 -13.84 -4.45 -32.40
C GLU A 122 -13.47 -5.70 -33.20
N GLN A 123 -13.19 -6.82 -32.52
CA GLN A 123 -12.83 -8.09 -33.18
C GLN A 123 -14.02 -8.82 -33.84
N ASP A 124 -15.24 -8.27 -33.76
CA ASP A 124 -16.45 -8.70 -34.49
C ASP A 124 -16.74 -10.21 -34.44
N THR A 125 -16.34 -10.88 -33.35
CA THR A 125 -16.79 -12.24 -33.05
C THR A 125 -18.13 -12.13 -32.32
N GLY A 126 -19.23 -12.04 -33.09
CA GLY A 126 -20.60 -11.70 -32.64
C GLY A 126 -21.29 -12.62 -31.60
N LYS A 127 -20.56 -13.18 -30.62
CA LYS A 127 -21.07 -14.04 -29.54
C LYS A 127 -20.48 -13.76 -28.15
N LYS A 128 -19.61 -12.76 -27.96
CA LYS A 128 -18.81 -12.63 -26.71
C LYS A 128 -19.19 -11.51 -25.75
N TYR A 129 -20.00 -10.54 -26.16
CA TYR A 129 -20.45 -9.47 -25.26
C TYR A 129 -21.98 -9.45 -25.17
N VAL A 130 -22.48 -9.15 -23.97
CA VAL A 130 -23.91 -9.03 -23.69
C VAL A 130 -24.15 -7.63 -23.14
N SER A 131 -25.06 -6.89 -23.79
CA SER A 131 -25.47 -5.56 -23.36
C SER A 131 -26.94 -5.58 -22.95
N GLY A 132 -27.29 -4.82 -21.91
CA GLY A 132 -28.67 -4.75 -21.39
C GLY A 132 -28.92 -5.66 -20.18
N VAL A 133 -29.70 -5.14 -19.23
CA VAL A 133 -29.91 -5.74 -17.90
C VAL A 133 -30.45 -7.17 -17.99
N LYS A 134 -31.47 -7.40 -18.83
CA LYS A 134 -32.13 -8.70 -18.95
C LYS A 134 -31.20 -9.78 -19.50
N ASP A 135 -30.39 -9.43 -20.49
CA ASP A 135 -29.50 -10.39 -21.13
C ASP A 135 -28.26 -10.64 -20.28
N THR A 136 -27.74 -9.62 -19.59
CA THR A 136 -26.66 -9.84 -18.59
C THR A 136 -27.11 -10.73 -17.44
N LEU A 137 -28.36 -10.63 -16.99
CA LEU A 137 -28.89 -11.51 -15.93
C LEU A 137 -29.01 -12.95 -16.41
N LYS A 138 -29.54 -13.19 -17.62
CA LYS A 138 -29.57 -14.53 -18.23
C LYS A 138 -28.18 -15.13 -18.45
N ALA A 139 -27.23 -14.32 -18.90
CA ALA A 139 -25.84 -14.74 -19.08
C ALA A 139 -25.14 -15.06 -17.74
N LEU A 140 -25.50 -14.33 -16.68
CA LEU A 140 -25.02 -14.59 -15.32
C LEU A 140 -25.62 -15.88 -14.74
N GLU A 141 -26.92 -16.11 -14.94
CA GLU A 141 -27.63 -17.34 -14.51
C GLU A 141 -27.07 -18.60 -15.20
N THR A 142 -26.59 -18.46 -16.43
CA THR A 142 -25.96 -19.55 -17.20
C THR A 142 -24.47 -19.71 -16.91
N GLY A 143 -23.88 -18.88 -16.03
CA GLY A 143 -22.46 -18.97 -15.65
C GLY A 143 -21.46 -18.60 -16.75
N ALA A 144 -21.92 -17.99 -17.85
CA ALA A 144 -21.09 -17.69 -19.02
C ALA A 144 -20.31 -16.36 -18.89
N VAL A 145 -20.48 -15.63 -17.79
CA VAL A 145 -19.93 -14.28 -17.59
C VAL A 145 -18.72 -14.32 -16.65
N ASN A 146 -17.56 -13.93 -17.18
CA ASN A 146 -16.33 -13.85 -16.40
C ASN A 146 -16.16 -12.47 -15.71
N CYS A 147 -16.72 -11.40 -16.27
CA CYS A 147 -16.70 -10.07 -15.66
C CYS A 147 -17.97 -9.27 -15.97
N VAL A 148 -18.50 -8.55 -14.98
CA VAL A 148 -19.66 -7.66 -15.12
C VAL A 148 -19.22 -6.24 -14.78
N GLY A 149 -19.26 -5.34 -15.76
CA GLY A 149 -19.09 -3.90 -15.54
C GLY A 149 -20.42 -3.26 -15.16
N LYS A 150 -20.50 -2.61 -13.99
CA LYS A 150 -21.61 -1.72 -13.66
C LYS A 150 -21.21 -0.29 -13.99
N SER A 151 -21.88 0.32 -14.98
CA SER A 151 -21.76 1.76 -15.20
C SER A 151 -22.49 2.48 -14.07
N GLY A 152 -21.74 3.07 -13.14
CA GLY A 152 -22.28 3.91 -12.09
C GLY A 152 -22.71 5.29 -12.62
N TYR A 153 -23.63 5.32 -13.59
CA TYR A 153 -24.33 6.55 -13.95
C TYR A 153 -25.57 6.67 -13.06
N GLN A 154 -25.58 7.62 -12.13
CA GLN A 154 -26.84 8.05 -11.54
C GLN A 154 -27.61 8.84 -12.60
N PRO A 155 -28.84 8.46 -12.96
CA PRO A 155 -29.64 9.28 -13.84
C PRO A 155 -29.95 10.59 -13.10
N ILE A 156 -29.54 11.71 -13.70
CA ILE A 156 -30.06 13.02 -13.31
C ILE A 156 -31.56 12.95 -13.61
N ARG A 157 -32.38 12.81 -12.57
CA ARG A 157 -33.83 12.90 -12.71
C ARG A 157 -34.13 14.29 -13.27
N SER A 158 -34.51 14.37 -14.54
CA SER A 158 -35.27 15.51 -15.03
C SER A 158 -36.66 15.37 -14.41
N GLU A 159 -36.94 16.22 -13.41
CA GLU A 159 -38.30 16.43 -12.92
C GLU A 159 -39.09 17.09 -14.06
N GLU A 160 -40.16 16.42 -14.51
CA GLU A 160 -41.27 17.03 -15.23
C GLU A 160 -42.31 17.52 -14.22
#